data_AF-S2Z332-F1
#
_entry.id   AF-S2Z332-F1
#
_cell.length_a   1.000
_cell.length_b   1.000
_cell.length_c   1.000
_cell.angle_alpha   90.00
_cell.angle_beta   90.00
_cell.angle_gamma   90.00
#
_symmetry.space_group_name_H-M   'P 1'
#
loop_
_entity.id
_entity.type
_entity.pdbx_description
1 polymer ?
#
loop_
_entity_poly.entity_id
_entity_poly.type
_entity_poly.pdbx_seq_one_letter_code
_entity_poly.pdbx_strand_id
1 'polypeptide(L)'
;MQTLIHIGNSEAPTEYRFPLSISQGAEVIPFSEGSADSMGIFLDGNLLATIGNSWAYDANGIALQTSLVVENGTLVQIVEHDSKTAFPVTADPQIDWGWEKATIKLSEQEMKATGAAGEAGAIAALPWMVALGATGPVAIAILTVAGKLGYDAIRAHRHEQCLGIVVSTNVLSSSGGISTFEYGYS
;
A
#
# COMPACT_ATOMS: atom_id res chain seq x y z
N MET A 1 -10.17 9.15 5.50
CA MET A 1 -11.23 9.01 6.53
C MET A 1 -10.57 8.45 7.77
N GLN A 2 -10.81 9.04 8.93
CA GLN A 2 -10.33 8.53 10.21
C GLN A 2 -11.51 7.92 10.95
N THR A 3 -11.38 6.71 11.50
CA THR A 3 -12.45 6.11 12.29
C THR A 3 -11.86 5.59 13.59
N LEU A 4 -12.01 6.38 14.64
CA LEU A 4 -11.49 6.04 15.96
C LEU A 4 -12.40 4.98 16.61
N ILE A 5 -11.82 3.81 16.89
CA ILE A 5 -12.42 2.71 17.63
C ILE A 5 -12.09 2.89 19.10
N HIS A 6 -13.08 2.69 19.96
CA HIS A 6 -12.91 2.70 21.42
C HIS A 6 -13.30 1.33 21.99
N ILE A 7 -12.32 0.63 22.56
CA ILE A 7 -12.48 -0.72 23.13
C ILE A 7 -12.47 -0.58 24.65
N GLY A 8 -13.60 -0.86 25.29
CA GLY A 8 -13.82 -0.49 26.69
C GLY A 8 -13.31 -1.50 27.73
N ASN A 9 -13.16 -2.77 27.36
CA ASN A 9 -12.76 -3.85 28.28
C ASN A 9 -12.30 -5.10 27.51
N SER A 10 -11.81 -6.10 28.23
CA SER A 10 -11.30 -7.36 27.70
C SER A 10 -12.36 -8.30 27.11
N GLU A 11 -13.64 -8.06 27.37
CA GLU A 11 -14.75 -8.83 26.78
C GLU A 11 -15.20 -8.24 25.44
N ALA A 12 -14.68 -7.07 25.06
CA ALA A 12 -14.97 -6.44 23.79
C ALA A 12 -14.42 -7.27 22.62
N PRO A 13 -15.02 -7.18 21.42
CA PRO A 13 -14.51 -7.86 20.24
C PRO A 13 -13.05 -7.49 19.93
N THR A 14 -12.34 -8.41 19.30
CA THR A 14 -11.02 -8.15 18.71
C THR A 14 -11.11 -7.73 17.24
N GLU A 15 -12.23 -8.06 16.57
CA GLU A 15 -12.48 -7.71 15.16
C GLU A 15 -13.44 -6.53 15.00
N TYR A 16 -13.05 -5.55 14.18
CA TYR A 16 -13.83 -4.35 13.86
C TYR A 16 -14.01 -4.23 12.36
N ARG A 17 -15.26 -4.15 11.91
CA ARG A 17 -15.63 -4.29 10.49
C ARG A 17 -16.10 -2.95 9.91
N PHE A 18 -15.51 -2.58 8.77
CA PHE A 18 -15.75 -1.35 8.02
C PHE A 18 -16.16 -1.71 6.60
N PRO A 19 -17.47 -1.73 6.29
CA PRO A 19 -17.95 -1.98 4.95
C PRO A 19 -17.35 -0.95 3.99
N LEU A 20 -16.62 -1.42 2.98
CA LEU A 20 -16.08 -0.58 1.94
C LEU A 20 -17.15 -0.48 0.85
N SER A 21 -17.62 0.71 0.54
CA SER A 21 -18.51 0.95 -0.62
C SER A 21 -17.71 0.88 -1.92
N ILE A 22 -17.06 -0.26 -2.18
CA ILE A 22 -16.26 -0.50 -3.37
C ILE A 22 -17.10 -1.18 -4.44
N SER A 23 -16.89 -0.79 -5.69
CA SER A 23 -17.54 -1.42 -6.83
C SER A 23 -17.20 -2.90 -6.88
N GLN A 24 -18.16 -3.72 -7.32
CA GLN A 24 -17.94 -5.14 -7.56
C GLN A 24 -16.76 -5.34 -8.53
N GLY A 25 -15.81 -6.21 -8.16
CA GLY A 25 -14.59 -6.45 -8.94
C GLY A 25 -13.37 -5.64 -8.49
N ALA A 26 -13.47 -4.83 -7.44
CA ALA A 26 -12.30 -4.21 -6.85
C ALA A 26 -11.41 -5.25 -6.12
N GLU A 27 -10.10 -5.15 -6.36
CA GLU A 27 -9.06 -6.00 -5.78
C GLU A 27 -8.29 -5.25 -4.70
N VAL A 28 -7.89 -5.93 -3.62
CA VAL A 28 -7.05 -5.35 -2.59
C VAL A 28 -5.68 -5.99 -2.65
N ILE A 29 -4.67 -5.18 -2.91
CA ILE A 29 -3.31 -5.62 -3.21
C ILE A 29 -2.35 -4.95 -2.21
N PRO A 30 -1.51 -5.71 -1.47
CA PRO A 30 -0.45 -5.11 -0.65
C PRO A 30 0.57 -4.39 -1.54
N PHE A 31 1.08 -3.24 -1.11
CA PHE A 31 2.06 -2.49 -1.93
C PHE A 31 3.43 -3.18 -2.04
N SER A 32 3.82 -3.97 -1.05
CA SER A 32 5.01 -4.79 -1.13
C SER A 32 4.82 -6.08 -0.35
N GLU A 33 5.54 -7.13 -0.73
CA GLU A 33 5.60 -8.32 0.10
C GLU A 33 6.11 -7.96 1.50
N GLY A 34 5.34 -8.32 2.52
CA GLY A 34 5.62 -7.97 3.92
C GLY A 34 5.07 -6.62 4.39
N SER A 35 4.48 -5.79 3.52
CA SER A 35 3.76 -4.58 3.95
C SER A 35 2.26 -4.85 4.11
N ALA A 36 1.90 -5.79 4.99
CA ALA A 36 0.49 -6.04 5.34
C ALA A 36 -0.21 -4.77 5.84
N ASP A 37 0.58 -3.85 6.41
CA ASP A 37 0.18 -2.57 6.95
C ASP A 37 -0.03 -1.49 5.87
N SER A 38 0.13 -1.80 4.58
CA SER A 38 -0.08 -0.83 3.50
C SER A 38 -0.57 -1.51 2.24
N MET A 39 -1.83 -1.24 1.89
CA MET A 39 -2.54 -1.89 0.78
C MET A 39 -3.19 -0.85 -0.14
N GLY A 40 -3.34 -1.18 -1.41
CA GLY A 40 -4.14 -0.44 -2.38
C GLY A 40 -5.43 -1.18 -2.71
N ILE A 41 -6.52 -0.44 -2.86
CA ILE A 41 -7.77 -0.93 -3.45
C ILE A 41 -7.77 -0.52 -4.92
N PHE A 42 -7.84 -1.48 -5.83
CA PHE A 42 -7.77 -1.28 -7.27
C PHE A 42 -9.07 -1.70 -7.95
N LEU A 43 -9.49 -0.98 -9.00
CA LEU A 43 -10.58 -1.39 -9.89
C LEU A 43 -10.11 -1.21 -11.33
N ASP A 44 -10.14 -2.29 -12.11
CA ASP A 44 -9.55 -2.34 -13.46
C ASP A 44 -8.07 -1.85 -13.46
N GLY A 45 -7.40 -2.14 -12.34
CA GLY A 45 -6.06 -1.69 -11.96
C GLY A 45 -5.85 -0.17 -11.85
N ASN A 46 -6.92 0.61 -11.73
CA ASN A 46 -6.84 1.98 -11.24
C ASN A 46 -6.91 1.98 -9.72
N LEU A 47 -5.97 2.63 -9.04
CA LEU A 47 -6.03 2.77 -7.58
C LEU A 47 -7.19 3.67 -7.17
N LEU A 48 -8.13 3.12 -6.40
CA LEU A 48 -9.26 3.84 -5.82
C LEU A 48 -8.94 4.42 -4.45
N ALA A 49 -8.22 3.67 -3.61
CA ALA A 49 -7.91 4.08 -2.23
C ALA A 49 -6.68 3.37 -1.70
N THR A 50 -6.08 3.92 -0.64
CA THR A 50 -4.99 3.26 0.09
C THR A 50 -5.40 3.02 1.52
N ILE A 51 -5.10 1.83 2.01
CA ILE A 51 -5.24 1.43 3.41
C ILE A 51 -3.85 1.56 4.01
N GLY A 52 -3.71 2.41 5.03
CA GLY A 52 -2.46 2.72 5.72
C GLY A 52 -2.24 1.84 6.96
N ASN A 53 -1.12 2.11 7.64
CA ASN A 53 -0.66 1.33 8.79
C ASN A 53 -1.63 1.50 9.96
N SER A 54 -2.46 0.49 10.21
CA SER A 54 -3.39 0.49 11.33
C SER A 54 -2.62 0.55 12.64
N TRP A 55 -3.18 1.27 13.61
CA TRP A 55 -2.57 1.38 14.93
C TRP A 55 -3.61 1.14 16.02
N ALA A 56 -3.11 0.68 17.17
CA ALA A 56 -3.87 0.58 18.41
C ALA A 56 -2.94 0.85 19.60
N TYR A 57 -3.47 1.56 20.59
CA TYR A 57 -2.79 1.87 21.85
C TYR A 57 -3.69 1.60 23.04
N ASP A 58 -3.14 1.01 24.09
CA ASP A 58 -3.81 0.82 25.36
C ASP A 58 -3.89 2.13 26.18
N ALA A 59 -4.54 2.11 27.34
CA ALA A 59 -4.71 3.29 28.19
C ALA A 59 -3.40 3.86 28.75
N ASN A 60 -2.31 3.07 28.75
CA ASN A 60 -0.98 3.51 29.14
C ASN A 60 -0.16 4.04 27.95
N GLY A 61 -0.71 4.01 26.74
CA GLY A 61 -0.02 4.37 25.50
C GLY A 61 0.90 3.28 24.96
N ILE A 62 0.73 2.03 25.40
CA ILE A 62 1.50 0.89 24.87
C ILE A 62 0.87 0.45 23.55
N ALA A 63 1.70 0.31 22.51
CA ALA A 63 1.25 -0.15 21.20
C ALA A 63 0.79 -1.61 21.28
N LEU A 64 -0.37 -1.88 20.68
CA LEU A 64 -0.91 -3.23 20.53
C LEU A 64 -0.70 -3.72 19.11
N GLN A 65 -0.63 -5.04 18.96
CA GLN A 65 -0.54 -5.65 17.64
C GLN A 65 -1.88 -5.49 16.91
N THR A 66 -1.80 -5.04 15.67
CA THR A 66 -2.98 -4.91 14.79
C THR A 66 -2.71 -5.57 13.46
N SER A 67 -3.77 -6.03 12.80
CA SER A 67 -3.72 -6.51 11.43
C SER A 67 -4.98 -6.12 10.67
N LEU A 68 -4.86 -6.07 9.34
CA LEU A 68 -5.93 -5.71 8.44
C LEU A 68 -6.20 -6.86 7.47
N VAL A 69 -7.48 -7.19 7.31
CA VAL A 69 -7.95 -8.21 6.36
C VAL A 69 -9.10 -7.61 5.56
N VAL A 70 -9.21 -7.95 4.28
CA VAL A 70 -10.39 -7.60 3.48
C VAL A 70 -11.18 -8.86 3.16
N GLU A 71 -12.44 -8.87 3.56
CA GLU A 71 -13.37 -9.98 3.33
C GLU A 71 -14.61 -9.46 2.61
N ASN A 72 -14.86 -9.93 1.39
CA ASN A 72 -16.09 -9.61 0.63
C ASN A 72 -16.45 -8.10 0.58
N GLY A 73 -15.46 -7.23 0.36
CA GLY A 73 -15.66 -5.78 0.33
C GLY A 73 -15.82 -5.13 1.71
N THR A 74 -15.43 -5.81 2.78
CA THR A 74 -15.38 -5.26 4.14
C THR A 74 -13.94 -5.26 4.62
N LEU A 75 -13.44 -4.11 5.06
CA LEU A 75 -12.17 -4.04 5.78
C LEU A 75 -12.40 -4.48 7.22
N VAL A 76 -11.62 -5.42 7.70
CA VAL A 76 -11.63 -5.92 9.07
C VAL A 76 -10.31 -5.55 9.71
N GLN A 77 -10.36 -4.73 10.77
CA GLN A 77 -9.21 -4.50 11.63
C GLN A 77 -9.29 -5.45 12.82
N ILE A 78 -8.22 -6.20 13.02
CA ILE A 78 -8.05 -7.09 14.18
C ILE A 78 -7.10 -6.38 15.15
N VAL A 79 -7.54 -6.21 16.40
CA VAL A 79 -6.78 -5.61 17.49
C VAL A 79 -6.58 -6.67 18.56
N GLU A 80 -5.33 -7.10 18.78
CA GLU A 80 -5.00 -8.10 19.78
C GLU A 80 -5.00 -7.45 21.18
N HIS A 81 -5.90 -7.91 22.06
CA HIS A 81 -5.97 -7.49 23.46
C HIS A 81 -6.44 -8.64 24.35
N ASP A 82 -6.06 -8.61 25.63
CA ASP A 82 -6.41 -9.63 26.61
C ASP A 82 -6.69 -9.04 28.00
N SER A 83 -6.87 -9.90 29.01
CA SER A 83 -7.12 -9.47 30.40
C SER A 83 -5.99 -8.66 31.05
N LYS A 84 -4.79 -8.63 30.45
CA LYS A 84 -3.62 -7.87 30.92
C LYS A 84 -3.49 -6.52 30.23
N THR A 85 -4.24 -6.28 29.15
CA THR A 85 -4.28 -4.99 28.45
C THR A 85 -4.93 -3.92 29.33
N ALA A 86 -4.39 -2.70 29.32
CA ALA A 86 -4.99 -1.58 30.03
C ALA A 86 -6.07 -0.90 29.19
N PHE A 87 -7.30 -0.85 29.69
CA PHE A 87 -8.44 -0.27 28.99
C PHE A 87 -8.73 1.17 29.44
N PRO A 88 -9.28 2.03 28.56
CA PRO A 88 -9.73 1.72 27.20
C PRO A 88 -8.58 1.68 26.18
N VAL A 89 -8.70 0.79 25.20
CA VAL A 89 -7.84 0.78 24.01
C VAL A 89 -8.44 1.69 22.94
N THR A 90 -7.58 2.45 22.26
CA THR A 90 -7.94 3.29 21.12
C THR A 90 -7.27 2.74 19.87
N ALA A 91 -8.04 2.55 18.79
CA ALA A 91 -7.53 2.02 17.53
C ALA A 91 -8.09 2.78 16.31
N ASP A 92 -7.41 2.71 15.18
CA ASP A 92 -7.82 3.39 13.94
C ASP A 92 -7.30 2.64 12.70
N PRO A 93 -8.19 2.21 11.79
CA PRO A 93 -7.85 1.66 10.49
C PRO A 93 -7.71 2.83 9.52
N GLN A 94 -6.52 3.40 9.40
CA GLN A 94 -6.31 4.55 8.51
C GLN A 94 -6.66 4.18 7.06
N ILE A 95 -7.80 4.66 6.54
CA ILE A 95 -8.16 4.52 5.12
C ILE A 95 -8.15 5.88 4.44
N ASP A 96 -7.33 6.02 3.41
CA ASP A 96 -7.27 7.20 2.57
C ASP A 96 -7.90 6.94 1.19
N TRP A 97 -9.17 7.34 1.07
CA TRP A 97 -9.96 7.38 -0.17
C TRP A 97 -9.51 8.47 -1.17
N GLY A 98 -8.49 9.25 -0.82
CA GLY A 98 -7.68 10.05 -1.73
C GLY A 98 -7.91 11.56 -1.71
N TRP A 99 -6.89 12.28 -2.19
CA TRP A 99 -6.94 13.07 -3.43
C TRP A 99 -5.58 13.04 -4.15
N GLU A 100 -5.62 13.10 -5.50
CA GLU A 100 -4.55 12.98 -6.51
C GLU A 100 -3.48 11.89 -6.28
N LYS A 101 -3.81 10.66 -6.68
CA LYS A 101 -2.84 9.55 -6.81
C LYS A 101 -2.68 9.22 -8.29
N ALA A 102 -1.44 9.15 -8.77
CA ALA A 102 -1.14 8.68 -10.11
C ALA A 102 -0.71 7.21 -10.04
N THR A 103 -1.39 6.34 -10.79
CA THR A 103 -0.98 4.94 -10.95
C THR A 103 -0.27 4.79 -12.29
N ILE A 104 0.95 4.28 -12.27
CA ILE A 104 1.66 3.89 -13.49
C ILE A 104 1.84 2.37 -13.49
N LYS A 105 1.40 1.72 -14.55
CA LYS A 105 1.58 0.29 -14.80
C LYS A 105 2.66 0.08 -15.84
N LEU A 106 3.66 -0.74 -15.54
CA LEU A 106 4.68 -1.15 -16.51
C LEU A 106 4.25 -2.45 -17.19
N SER A 107 4.22 -2.45 -18.52
CA SER A 107 3.88 -3.61 -19.34
C SER A 107 5.03 -4.62 -19.43
N GLU A 108 4.73 -5.83 -19.88
CA GLU A 108 5.73 -6.89 -20.09
C GLU A 108 6.86 -6.45 -21.03
N GLN A 109 6.54 -5.68 -22.07
CA GLN A 109 7.54 -5.17 -23.02
C GLN A 109 8.52 -4.20 -22.34
N GLU A 110 8.02 -3.36 -21.43
CA GLU A 110 8.82 -2.41 -20.66
C GLU A 110 9.67 -3.11 -19.58
N MET A 111 9.14 -4.19 -19.01
CA MET A 111 9.87 -5.05 -18.06
C MET A 111 10.94 -5.90 -18.75
N LYS A 112 10.68 -6.44 -19.94
CA LYS A 112 11.67 -7.20 -20.73
C LYS A 112 12.84 -6.35 -21.19
N ALA A 113 12.59 -5.10 -21.59
CA ALA A 113 13.65 -4.14 -21.89
C ALA A 113 14.56 -3.87 -20.66
N THR A 114 14.00 -3.98 -19.45
CA THR A 114 14.71 -3.82 -18.18
C THR A 114 15.48 -5.08 -17.78
N GLY A 115 14.90 -6.27 -17.95
CA GLY A 115 15.55 -7.55 -17.68
C GLY A 115 16.77 -7.81 -18.56
N ALA A 116 16.74 -7.37 -19.83
CA ALA A 116 17.88 -7.46 -20.74
C ALA A 116 19.08 -6.56 -20.32
N ALA A 117 18.86 -5.57 -19.47
CA ALA A 117 19.90 -4.72 -18.90
C ALA A 117 20.39 -5.20 -17.51
N GLY A 118 19.77 -6.24 -16.94
CA GLY A 118 19.98 -6.71 -15.57
C GLY A 118 21.33 -7.38 -15.29
N GLU A 119 22.13 -7.70 -16.32
CA GLU A 119 23.50 -8.20 -16.14
C GLU A 119 24.51 -7.08 -15.82
N ALA A 120 24.16 -5.81 -16.06
CA ALA A 120 24.98 -4.65 -15.71
C ALA A 120 24.29 -3.88 -14.57
N GLY A 121 24.74 -4.13 -13.34
CA GLY A 121 24.12 -3.66 -12.10
C GLY A 121 23.48 -2.26 -12.13
N ALA A 122 22.25 -2.20 -11.60
CA ALA A 122 21.58 -1.07 -10.95
C ALA A 122 21.49 0.32 -11.62
N ILE A 123 22.09 0.60 -12.79
CA ILE A 123 22.02 1.93 -13.45
C ILE A 123 21.81 1.83 -14.98
N ALA A 124 20.82 1.05 -15.41
CA ALA A 124 20.20 1.21 -16.74
C ALA A 124 18.81 1.88 -16.65
N ALA A 125 18.47 2.43 -15.49
CA ALA A 125 17.29 3.25 -15.27
C ALA A 125 17.56 4.64 -15.83
N LEU A 126 17.07 4.97 -17.03
CA LEU A 126 16.56 6.29 -17.45
C LEU A 126 16.02 6.30 -18.91
N PRO A 127 15.33 5.26 -19.39
CA PRO A 127 14.21 5.46 -20.33
C PRO A 127 12.86 5.63 -19.62
N TRP A 128 12.76 5.20 -18.35
CA TRP A 128 11.50 5.10 -17.62
C TRP A 128 10.84 6.45 -17.38
N MET A 129 11.57 7.56 -17.21
CA MET A 129 10.93 8.87 -16.99
C MET A 129 10.12 9.41 -18.19
N VAL A 130 10.41 8.95 -19.42
CA VAL A 130 9.67 9.37 -20.61
C VAL A 130 8.36 8.58 -20.76
N ALA A 131 8.37 7.29 -20.41
CA ALA A 131 7.18 6.43 -20.47
C ALA A 131 6.13 6.79 -19.41
N LEU A 132 6.57 7.31 -18.25
CA LEU A 132 5.68 7.69 -17.15
C LEU A 132 4.88 8.98 -17.41
N GLY A 133 5.21 9.77 -18.44
CA GLY A 133 4.62 11.09 -18.66
C GLY A 133 4.80 12.07 -17.48
N ALA A 134 5.60 11.68 -16.48
CA ALA A 134 5.77 12.40 -15.24
C ALA A 134 6.70 13.59 -15.46
N THR A 135 6.17 14.80 -15.30
CA THR A 135 6.95 16.04 -15.34
C THR A 135 6.94 16.71 -13.96
N GLY A 136 7.90 17.60 -13.71
CA GLY A 136 7.92 18.39 -12.48
C GLY A 136 8.22 17.59 -11.20
N PRO A 137 7.60 17.92 -10.04
CA PRO A 137 7.93 17.34 -8.73
C PRO A 137 7.80 15.82 -8.64
N VAL A 138 6.89 15.22 -9.42
CA VAL A 138 6.69 13.76 -9.48
C VAL A 138 7.93 13.05 -10.04
N ALA A 139 8.56 13.59 -11.08
CA ALA A 139 9.78 13.04 -11.66
C ALA A 139 10.93 13.03 -10.65
N ILE A 140 11.05 14.11 -9.85
CA ILE A 140 12.08 14.22 -8.80
C ILE A 140 11.85 13.17 -7.71
N ALA A 141 10.61 13.00 -7.24
CA ALA A 141 10.29 12.00 -6.23
C ALA A 141 10.62 10.57 -6.71
N ILE A 142 10.38 10.26 -7.98
CA ILE A 142 10.70 8.94 -8.56
C ILE A 142 12.21 8.69 -8.60
N LEU A 143 13.00 9.71 -8.91
CA LEU A 143 14.47 9.60 -8.94
C LEU A 143 15.06 9.30 -7.55
N THR A 144 14.51 9.86 -6.47
CA THR A 144 15.05 9.62 -5.11
C THR A 144 14.87 8.18 -4.64
N VAL A 145 13.94 7.43 -5.24
CA VAL A 145 13.64 6.03 -4.90
C VAL A 145 14.01 5.05 -6.02
N ALA A 146 14.79 5.46 -7.02
CA ALA A 146 15.13 4.65 -8.19
C ALA A 146 15.75 3.28 -7.83
N GLY A 147 16.59 3.22 -6.80
CA GLY A 147 17.17 1.96 -6.32
C GLY A 147 16.11 0.98 -5.79
N LYS A 148 15.11 1.48 -5.05
CA LYS A 148 13.98 0.67 -4.57
C LYS A 148 13.13 0.18 -5.74
N LEU A 149 12.82 1.06 -6.68
CA LEU A 149 12.03 0.69 -7.87
C LEU A 149 12.73 -0.36 -8.72
N GLY A 150 14.06 -0.26 -8.88
CA GLY A 150 14.85 -1.29 -9.56
C GLY A 150 14.81 -2.64 -8.85
N TYR A 151 14.93 -2.64 -7.51
CA TYR A 151 14.80 -3.88 -6.72
C TYR A 151 13.40 -4.51 -6.85
N ASP A 152 12.35 -3.71 -6.70
CA ASP A 152 10.96 -4.16 -6.81
C ASP A 152 10.66 -4.68 -8.23
N ALA A 153 11.23 -4.06 -9.27
CA ALA A 153 11.10 -4.54 -10.65
C ALA A 153 11.76 -5.92 -10.86
N ILE A 154 12.96 -6.12 -10.33
CA ILE A 154 13.65 -7.41 -10.38
C ILE A 154 12.87 -8.48 -9.60
N ARG A 155 12.29 -8.12 -8.44
CA ARG A 155 11.43 -9.02 -7.67
C ARG A 155 10.19 -9.43 -8.48
N ALA A 156 9.43 -8.46 -8.99
CA ALA A 156 8.24 -8.73 -9.79
C ALA A 156 8.54 -9.62 -11.02
N HIS A 157 9.67 -9.36 -11.70
CA HIS A 157 10.07 -10.19 -12.85
C HIS A 157 10.37 -11.64 -12.45
N ARG A 158 11.01 -11.86 -11.29
CA ARG A 158 11.25 -13.22 -10.77
C ARG A 158 9.96 -13.94 -10.38
N HIS A 159 8.91 -13.20 -10.05
CA HIS A 159 7.58 -13.73 -9.74
C HIS A 159 6.70 -13.93 -10.98
N GLU A 160 7.22 -13.68 -12.19
CA GLU A 160 6.42 -13.67 -13.42
C GLU A 160 5.22 -12.71 -13.32
N GLN A 161 5.44 -11.53 -12.72
CA GLN A 161 4.46 -10.46 -12.56
C GLN A 161 4.98 -9.12 -13.12
N CYS A 162 4.04 -8.21 -13.39
CA CYS A 162 4.33 -6.83 -13.74
C CYS A 162 4.41 -5.94 -12.49
N LEU A 163 5.17 -4.84 -12.59
CA LEU A 163 5.29 -3.83 -11.53
C LEU A 163 4.33 -2.65 -11.80
N GLY A 164 3.47 -2.37 -10.83
CA GLY A 164 2.73 -1.12 -10.71
C GLY A 164 3.40 -0.15 -9.73
N ILE A 165 3.30 1.14 -10.01
CA ILE A 165 3.83 2.22 -9.17
C ILE A 165 2.68 3.17 -8.86
N VAL A 166 2.53 3.51 -7.58
CA VAL A 166 1.58 4.50 -7.08
C VAL A 166 2.36 5.68 -6.56
N VAL A 167 2.06 6.86 -7.09
CA VAL A 167 2.62 8.14 -6.60
C VAL A 167 1.51 8.94 -5.93
N SER A 168 1.76 9.39 -4.70
CA SER A 168 0.94 10.40 -4.03
C SER A 168 1.54 11.79 -4.29
N THR A 169 0.76 12.70 -4.88
CA THR A 169 1.26 14.05 -5.21
C THR A 169 1.29 15.00 -4.01
N ASN A 170 0.73 14.60 -2.86
CA ASN A 170 0.85 15.32 -1.59
C ASN A 170 2.08 14.87 -0.80
N VAL A 171 3.17 15.62 -0.93
CA VAL A 171 4.50 15.37 -0.33
C VAL A 171 4.52 15.50 1.22
N LEU A 172 3.37 15.63 1.88
CA LEU A 172 3.28 15.93 3.33
C LEU A 172 2.75 14.78 4.20
N SER A 173 2.38 13.61 3.65
CA SER A 173 2.05 12.45 4.48
C SER A 173 3.33 11.73 4.92
N SER A 174 3.44 11.44 6.21
CA SER A 174 4.54 10.68 6.83
C SER A 174 4.69 9.23 6.33
N SER A 175 3.81 8.78 5.44
CA SER A 175 3.75 7.44 4.84
C SER A 175 3.99 7.43 3.33
N GLY A 176 5.08 8.06 2.86
CA GLY A 176 5.74 7.69 1.61
C GLY A 176 5.01 8.09 0.32
N GLY A 177 5.50 9.13 -0.36
CA GLY A 177 4.94 9.60 -1.63
C GLY A 177 5.01 8.60 -2.80
N ILE A 178 5.65 7.44 -2.66
CA ILE A 178 5.77 6.40 -3.71
C ILE A 178 5.68 4.99 -3.11
N SER A 179 4.74 4.21 -3.63
CA SER A 179 4.54 2.79 -3.34
C SER A 179 4.54 1.96 -4.62
N THR A 180 4.87 0.68 -4.54
CA THR A 180 4.83 -0.26 -5.67
C THR A 180 3.70 -1.27 -5.46
N PHE A 181 3.37 -2.12 -6.43
CA PHE A 181 2.54 -3.32 -6.26
C PHE A 181 2.79 -4.27 -7.44
N GLU A 182 2.51 -5.56 -7.27
CA GLU A 182 2.68 -6.56 -8.34
C GLU A 182 1.31 -6.94 -8.91
N TYR A 183 1.21 -7.14 -10.23
CA TYR A 183 -0.02 -7.54 -10.92
C TYR A 183 0.25 -8.50 -12.07
N GLY A 184 -0.74 -9.32 -12.46
CA GLY A 184 -0.57 -10.35 -13.48
C GLY A 184 -0.39 -9.80 -14.90
N TYR A 185 0.24 -10.59 -15.78
CA TYR A 185 0.28 -10.33 -17.22
C TYR A 185 -1.14 -10.44 -17.81
N SER A 186 -1.71 -9.31 -18.24
CA SER A 186 -2.98 -9.25 -18.98
C SER A 186 -2.77 -9.38 -20.48
#